data_AF-A0AAU7PQW5-F1
#
_entry.id   AF-A0AAU7PQW5-F1
#
_cell.length_a   1.000
_cell.length_b   1.000
_cell.length_c   1.000
_cell.angle_alpha   90.00
_cell.angle_beta   90.00
_cell.angle_gamma   90.00
#
_symmetry.space_group_name_H-M   'P 1'
#
loop_
_entity.id
_entity.type
_entity.pdbx_description
1 polymer ?
#
loop_
_entity_poly.entity_id
_entity_poly.type
_entity_poly.pdbx_seq_one_letter_code
_entity_poly.pdbx_strand_id
1 'polypeptide(L)'
;MIIYVNERYEIVALNKEPLKFYKCYEMNQTKEEVFGSMCDTVISGYKYEPQYEFLFNEGGSNARDKVTGELLYKLDEKGNKKFNGYFLYPFINDSILMLIQKQYEESQKQVQAMNAQMAYLSMMSGIETEVHNE
;
A
#
# COMPACT_ATOMS: atom_id res chain seq x y z
N MET A 1 2.84 9.33 6.92
CA MET A 1 3.42 8.21 6.13
C MET A 1 3.71 8.68 4.71
N ILE A 2 4.72 8.13 4.04
CA ILE A 2 4.97 8.36 2.60
C ILE A 2 4.69 7.06 1.83
N ILE A 3 3.87 7.14 0.78
CA ILE A 3 3.62 6.02 -0.15
C ILE A 3 4.41 6.28 -1.43
N TYR A 4 5.27 5.34 -1.83
CA TYR A 4 5.95 5.35 -3.12
C TYR A 4 5.24 4.42 -4.08
N VAL A 5 4.97 4.89 -5.30
CA VAL A 5 4.29 4.11 -6.34
C VAL A 5 5.11 4.04 -7.64
N ASN A 6 4.88 3.01 -8.44
CA ASN A 6 5.38 2.95 -9.82
C ASN A 6 4.44 3.66 -10.83
N GLU A 7 4.76 3.59 -12.12
CA GLU A 7 3.99 4.24 -13.20
C GLU A 7 2.54 3.72 -13.33
N ARG A 8 2.25 2.54 -12.77
CA ARG A 8 0.92 1.92 -12.73
C ARG A 8 0.18 2.18 -11.42
N TYR A 9 0.71 3.08 -10.59
CA TYR A 9 0.24 3.41 -9.24
C TYR A 9 0.28 2.25 -8.24
N GLU A 10 1.02 1.18 -8.53
CA GLU A 10 1.24 0.06 -7.61
C GLU A 10 2.20 0.51 -6.50
N ILE A 11 1.86 0.21 -5.24
CA ILE A 11 2.68 0.58 -4.10
C ILE A 11 3.96 -0.26 -4.12
N VAL A 12 5.11 0.41 -4.09
CA VAL A 12 6.44 -0.24 -4.12
C VAL A 12 7.19 -0.14 -2.79
N ALA A 13 6.89 0.87 -1.98
CA ALA A 13 7.46 1.04 -0.66
C ALA A 13 6.64 2.02 0.18
N LEU A 14 6.78 1.90 1.50
CA LEU A 14 6.27 2.86 2.48
C LEU A 14 7.43 3.45 3.28
N ASN A 15 7.42 4.77 3.47
CA ASN A 15 8.36 5.57 4.29
C ASN A 15 9.84 5.53 3.86
N LYS A 16 10.34 4.40 3.36
CA LYS A 16 11.69 4.22 2.82
C LYS A 16 11.68 4.37 1.32
N GLU A 17 12.44 5.33 0.81
CA GLU A 17 12.57 5.59 -0.63
C GLU A 17 13.20 4.38 -1.35
N PRO A 18 12.53 3.82 -2.37
CA PRO A 18 13.08 2.73 -3.17
C PRO A 18 13.97 3.29 -4.29
N LEU A 19 14.87 2.46 -4.84
CA LEU A 19 15.75 2.84 -5.95
C LEU A 19 15.01 3.31 -7.20
N LYS A 20 13.79 2.81 -7.43
CA LYS A 20 12.95 3.15 -8.58
C LYS A 20 11.52 3.35 -8.12
N PHE A 21 11.01 4.57 -8.31
CA PHE A 21 9.60 4.92 -8.16
C PHE A 21 9.23 6.00 -9.17
N TYR A 22 7.94 6.14 -9.42
CA TYR A 22 7.39 7.17 -10.30
C TYR A 22 6.96 8.40 -9.51
N LYS A 23 6.22 8.20 -8.41
CA LYS A 23 5.68 9.29 -7.60
C LYS A 23 5.59 8.90 -6.13
N CYS A 24 5.68 9.89 -5.25
CA CYS A 24 5.43 9.72 -3.82
C CYS A 24 4.22 10.55 -3.37
N TYR A 25 3.54 10.06 -2.34
CA TYR A 25 2.40 10.71 -1.71
C TYR A 25 2.65 10.81 -0.21
N GLU A 26 2.66 12.03 0.31
CA GLU A 26 2.73 12.28 1.74
C GLU A 26 1.32 12.28 2.34
N MET A 27 1.13 11.50 3.39
CA MET A 27 -0.12 11.33 4.10
C MET A 27 0.08 11.66 5.58
N ASN A 28 -0.93 12.29 6.17
CA ASN A 28 -0.93 12.58 7.61
C ASN A 28 -1.20 11.31 8.44
N GLN A 29 -1.88 10.32 7.86
CA GLN A 29 -2.21 9.06 8.52
C GLN A 29 -0.99 8.15 8.70
N THR A 30 -1.05 7.30 9.72
CA THR A 30 -0.07 6.23 9.96
C THR A 30 -0.31 5.03 9.04
N LYS A 31 0.66 4.11 8.99
CA LYS A 31 0.50 2.84 8.26
C LYS A 31 -0.67 2.05 8.83
N GLU A 32 -0.77 1.98 10.15
CA GLU A 32 -1.77 1.21 10.88
C GLU A 32 -3.18 1.78 10.67
N GLU A 33 -3.34 3.10 10.57
CA GLU A 33 -4.63 3.74 10.28
C GLU A 33 -5.14 3.42 8.87
N VAL A 34 -4.25 3.27 7.89
CA VAL A 34 -4.62 3.05 6.48
C VAL A 34 -4.68 1.56 6.13
N PHE A 35 -3.71 0.78 6.61
CA PHE A 35 -3.49 -0.62 6.22
C PHE A 35 -3.67 -1.61 7.37
N GLY A 36 -3.93 -1.14 8.60
CA GLY A 36 -4.05 -2.01 9.77
C GLY A 36 -2.76 -2.79 10.03
N SER A 37 -2.90 -4.09 10.29
CA SER A 37 -1.79 -5.01 10.57
C SER A 37 -1.21 -5.68 9.33
N MET A 38 -1.51 -5.18 8.13
CA MET A 38 -0.98 -5.76 6.89
C MET A 38 0.55 -5.65 6.85
N CYS A 39 1.20 -6.74 6.45
CA CYS A 39 2.64 -6.71 6.21
C CYS A 39 2.98 -5.96 4.91
N ASP A 40 4.21 -5.47 4.79
CA ASP A 40 4.62 -4.61 3.66
C ASP A 40 4.47 -5.32 2.30
N THR A 41 4.66 -6.65 2.27
CA THR A 41 4.46 -7.47 1.07
C THR A 41 3.00 -7.46 0.63
N VAL A 42 2.04 -7.52 1.57
CA VAL A 42 0.62 -7.44 1.26
C VAL A 42 0.25 -6.05 0.77
N ILE A 43 0.78 -5.00 1.41
CA ILE A 43 0.54 -3.62 1.00
C ILE A 43 1.06 -3.34 -0.41
N SER A 44 2.19 -3.95 -0.79
CA SER A 44 2.72 -3.86 -2.17
C SER A 44 1.81 -4.50 -3.23
N GLY A 45 0.78 -5.25 -2.81
CA GLY A 45 -0.30 -5.76 -3.67
C GLY A 45 -1.45 -4.79 -3.90
N TYR A 46 -1.35 -3.55 -3.40
CA TYR A 46 -2.33 -2.49 -3.58
C TYR A 46 -1.84 -1.40 -4.53
N LYS A 47 -2.81 -0.72 -5.15
CA LYS A 47 -2.60 0.52 -5.90
C LYS A 47 -3.08 1.71 -5.10
N TYR A 48 -2.35 2.83 -5.21
CA TYR A 48 -2.75 4.13 -4.69
C TYR A 48 -2.83 5.15 -5.83
N GLU A 49 -4.03 5.36 -6.35
CA GLU A 49 -4.24 6.07 -7.62
C GLU A 49 -5.14 7.31 -7.46
N PRO A 50 -4.77 8.46 -8.06
CA PRO A 50 -5.64 9.64 -8.07
C PRO A 50 -6.92 9.38 -8.87
N GLN A 51 -8.04 9.78 -8.29
CA GLN A 51 -9.36 9.73 -8.92
C GLN A 51 -9.79 11.10 -9.38
N TYR A 52 -10.61 11.13 -10.43
CA TYR A 52 -11.14 12.34 -11.03
C TYR A 52 -12.64 12.21 -11.23
N GLU A 53 -13.36 13.33 -11.18
CA GLU A 53 -14.81 13.32 -11.38
C GLU A 53 -15.18 12.93 -12.81
N PHE A 54 -16.02 11.90 -12.96
CA PHE A 54 -16.58 11.53 -14.26
C PHE A 54 -17.59 12.56 -14.77
N LEU A 55 -17.62 12.73 -16.08
CA LEU A 55 -18.68 13.44 -16.77
C LEU A 55 -19.80 12.45 -17.10
N PHE A 56 -21.04 12.76 -16.76
CA PHE A 56 -22.20 11.97 -17.16
C PHE A 56 -22.86 12.55 -18.41
N ASN A 57 -23.40 11.69 -19.26
CA ASN A 57 -24.22 12.09 -20.40
C ASN A 57 -25.67 12.36 -19.96
N GLU A 58 -26.51 12.83 -20.88
CA GLU A 58 -27.93 13.13 -20.61
C GLU A 58 -28.73 11.93 -20.08
N GLY A 59 -28.29 10.71 -20.40
CA GLY A 59 -28.88 9.46 -19.91
C GLY A 59 -28.35 9.00 -18.55
N GLY A 60 -27.51 9.79 -17.87
CA GLY A 60 -26.93 9.45 -16.57
C GLY A 60 -25.83 8.38 -16.60
N SER A 61 -25.39 7.96 -17.78
CA SER A 61 -24.23 7.06 -17.95
C SER A 61 -22.94 7.85 -18.06
N ASN A 62 -21.79 7.21 -17.85
CA ASN A 62 -20.48 7.85 -18.07
C ASN A 62 -20.36 8.32 -19.53
N ALA A 63 -20.10 9.61 -19.70
CA ALA A 63 -19.80 10.19 -21.00
C ALA A 63 -18.47 9.64 -21.52
N ARG A 64 -18.41 9.40 -22.82
CA ARG A 64 -17.23 8.89 -23.50
C ARG A 64 -16.95 9.71 -24.75
N ASP A 65 -15.68 9.81 -25.10
CA ASP A 65 -15.28 10.39 -26.38
C ASP A 65 -15.81 9.52 -27.52
N LYS A 66 -16.37 10.16 -28.56
CA LYS A 66 -17.02 9.43 -29.67
C LYS A 66 -16.02 8.77 -30.62
N VAL A 67 -14.77 9.22 -30.62
CA VAL A 67 -13.72 8.72 -31.52
C VAL A 67 -12.87 7.66 -30.81
N THR A 68 -12.39 7.95 -29.60
CA THR A 68 -11.49 7.06 -28.85
C THR A 68 -12.23 6.07 -27.95
N GLY A 69 -13.47 6.39 -27.56
CA GLY A 69 -14.24 5.61 -26.59
C GLY A 69 -13.78 5.79 -25.13
N GLU A 70 -12.80 6.65 -24.87
CA GLU A 70 -12.29 6.91 -23.53
C GLU A 70 -13.31 7.63 -22.64
N LEU A 71 -13.22 7.42 -21.33
CA LEU A 71 -14.08 8.10 -20.35
C LEU A 71 -13.76 9.60 -20.32
N LEU A 72 -14.81 10.42 -20.36
CA LEU A 72 -14.71 11.86 -20.17
C LEU A 72 -14.82 12.22 -18.69
N TYR A 73 -14.09 13.27 -18.31
CA TYR A 73 -14.02 13.77 -16.95
C TYR A 73 -14.51 15.20 -16.91
N LYS A 74 -15.05 15.62 -15.76
CA LYS A 74 -15.32 17.05 -15.54
C LYS A 74 -14.00 17.80 -15.49
N LEU A 75 -13.97 18.94 -16.17
CA LEU A 75 -12.83 19.83 -16.17
C LEU A 75 -13.07 21.02 -15.23
N ASP A 76 -11.99 21.55 -14.66
CA ASP A 76 -11.98 22.84 -13.97
C ASP A 76 -11.96 24.01 -14.97
N GLU A 77 -11.95 25.23 -14.45
CA GLU A 77 -11.91 26.46 -15.25
C GLU A 77 -10.64 26.59 -16.12
N LYS A 78 -9.59 25.82 -15.81
CA LYS A 78 -8.31 25.79 -16.53
C LYS A 78 -8.21 24.63 -17.51
N GLY A 79 -9.25 23.80 -17.63
CA GLY A 79 -9.27 22.62 -18.49
C GLY A 79 -8.62 21.37 -17.91
N ASN A 80 -8.25 21.36 -16.61
CA ASN A 80 -7.70 20.17 -15.96
C ASN A 80 -8.82 19.29 -15.39
N LYS A 81 -8.57 17.99 -15.30
CA LYS A 81 -9.51 17.05 -14.66
C LYS A 81 -9.74 17.45 -13.20
N LYS A 82 -11.01 17.56 -12.79
CA LYS A 82 -11.36 17.82 -11.38
C LYS A 82 -10.97 16.63 -10.51
N PHE A 83 -10.01 16.85 -9.62
CA PHE A 83 -9.50 15.84 -8.70
C PHE A 83 -10.55 15.48 -7.63
N ASN A 84 -10.75 14.18 -7.39
CA ASN A 84 -11.77 13.63 -6.50
C ASN A 84 -11.17 12.73 -5.40
N GLY A 85 -9.90 12.93 -5.04
CA GLY A 85 -9.22 12.13 -4.01
C GLY A 85 -8.41 10.96 -4.57
N TYR A 86 -8.08 10.02 -3.70
CA TYR A 86 -7.29 8.84 -4.04
C TYR A 86 -8.05 7.57 -3.71
N PHE A 87 -7.91 6.56 -4.55
CA PHE A 87 -8.39 5.22 -4.25
C PHE A 87 -7.23 4.30 -3.90
N LEU A 88 -7.47 3.51 -2.86
CA LEU A 88 -6.62 2.41 -2.43
C LEU A 88 -7.35 1.10 -2.69
N TYR A 89 -6.83 0.27 -3.58
CA TYR A 89 -7.49 -0.98 -3.96
C TYR A 89 -6.48 -2.07 -4.34
N PRO A 90 -6.77 -3.35 -4.06
CA PRO A 90 -5.87 -4.45 -4.40
C PRO A 90 -5.88 -4.67 -5.92
N PHE A 91 -4.71 -4.96 -6.49
CA PHE A 91 -4.59 -5.46 -7.87
C PHE A 91 -4.16 -6.93 -7.91
N ILE A 92 -3.84 -7.50 -6.75
CA ILE A 92 -3.61 -8.92 -6.53
C ILE A 92 -4.89 -9.54 -5.96
N ASN A 93 -5.14 -10.81 -6.28
CA ASN A 93 -6.29 -11.54 -5.75
C ASN A 93 -6.27 -11.61 -4.22
N ASP A 94 -7.40 -11.30 -3.58
CA ASP A 94 -7.54 -11.26 -2.12
C ASP A 94 -7.12 -12.58 -1.44
N SER A 95 -7.41 -13.74 -2.03
CA SER A 95 -7.01 -15.03 -1.45
C SER A 95 -5.49 -15.22 -1.40
N ILE A 96 -4.77 -14.65 -2.37
CA ILE A 96 -3.30 -14.65 -2.40
C ILE A 96 -2.78 -13.69 -1.34
N LEU A 97 -3.36 -12.49 -1.24
CA LEU A 97 -2.98 -11.51 -0.21
C LEU A 97 -3.19 -12.07 1.21
N MET A 98 -4.31 -12.75 1.45
CA MET A 98 -4.58 -13.42 2.73
C MET A 98 -3.57 -14.54 3.01
N LEU A 99 -3.18 -15.32 2.00
CA LEU A 99 -2.18 -16.37 2.16
C LEU A 99 -0.81 -15.78 2.55
N ILE A 100 -0.38 -14.70 1.89
CA ILE A 100 0.87 -14.01 2.20
C ILE A 100 0.83 -13.44 3.62
N GLN A 101 -0.27 -12.80 4.00
CA GLN A 101 -0.46 -12.26 5.36
C GLN A 101 -0.33 -13.38 6.40
N LYS A 102 -1.01 -14.51 6.18
CA LYS A 102 -0.96 -15.66 7.09
C LYS A 102 0.46 -16.23 7.23
N GLN A 103 1.18 -16.38 6.12
CA GLN A 103 2.56 -16.86 6.13
C GLN A 103 3.48 -15.90 6.89
N TYR A 104 3.29 -14.59 6.72
CA TYR A 104 4.02 -13.59 7.48
C TYR A 104 3.74 -13.72 8.98
N GLU A 105 2.48 -13.82 9.39
CA GLU A 105 2.10 -13.97 10.80
C GLU A 105 2.64 -15.25 11.44
N GLU A 106 2.63 -16.37 10.71
CA GLU A 106 3.23 -17.63 11.16
C GLU A 106 4.74 -17.51 11.33
N SER A 107 5.43 -16.84 10.39
CA SER A 107 6.86 -16.56 10.48
C SER A 107 7.20 -15.70 11.70
N GLN A 108 6.42 -14.64 11.96
CA GLN A 108 6.61 -13.78 13.13
C GLN A 108 6.47 -14.56 14.45
N LYS A 109 5.50 -15.48 14.54
CA LYS A 109 5.36 -16.36 15.73
C LYS A 109 6.55 -17.27 15.94
N GLN A 110 7.11 -17.83 14.87
CA GLN A 110 8.30 -18.68 14.95
C GLN A 110 9.53 -17.89 15.42
N VAL A 111 9.73 -16.69 14.88
CA VAL A 111 10.82 -15.79 15.29
C VAL A 111 10.69 -15.40 16.77
N GLN A 112 9.48 -15.03 17.21
CA GLN A 112 9.23 -14.71 18.62
C GLN A 112 9.53 -15.88 19.55
N ALA A 113 9.10 -17.09 19.20
CA ALA A 113 9.38 -18.30 19.98
C ALA A 113 10.88 -18.58 20.08
N MET A 114 11.61 -18.44 18.98
CA MET A 114 13.06 -18.61 18.95
C MET A 114 13.77 -17.55 19.82
N ASN A 115 13.38 -16.28 19.70
CA ASN A 115 13.95 -15.19 20.52
C ASN A 115 13.71 -15.42 22.01
N ALA A 116 12.52 -15.90 22.40
CA ALA A 116 12.23 -16.24 23.79
C ALA A 116 13.10 -17.40 24.30
N GLN A 117 13.34 -18.43 23.48
CA GLN A 117 14.24 -19.53 23.82
C GLN A 117 15.68 -19.06 23.98
N MET A 118 16.18 -18.21 23.07
CA MET A 118 17.53 -17.64 23.17
C MET A 118 17.69 -16.79 24.43
N ALA A 119 16.72 -15.93 24.74
CA ALA A 119 16.74 -15.11 25.96
C ALA A 119 16.77 -15.98 27.22
N TYR A 120 15.97 -17.04 27.27
CA TYR A 120 15.98 -17.99 28.38
C TYR A 120 17.36 -18.68 28.52
N LEU A 121 17.96 -19.14 27.43
CA LEU A 121 19.29 -19.77 27.45
C LEU A 121 20.40 -18.79 27.85
N SER A 122 20.34 -17.54 27.39
CA SER A 122 21.26 -16.46 27.82
C SER A 122 21.18 -16.21 29.32
N MET A 123 19.96 -16.08 29.88
CA MET A 123 19.75 -15.93 31.32
C MET A 123 20.28 -17.14 32.12
N MET A 124 20.09 -18.36 31.61
CA MET A 124 20.56 -19.58 32.27
C MET A 124 22.07 -19.81 32.17
N SER A 125 22.73 -19.26 31.15
CA SER A 125 24.18 -19.41 30.92
C SER A 125 25.02 -18.27 31.50
N GLY A 126 24.39 -17.20 32.01
CA GLY A 126 25.09 -16.02 32.55
C GLY A 126 25.81 -15.18 31.48
N ILE A 127 25.50 -15.39 30.21
CA ILE A 127 26.06 -14.63 29.09
C ILE A 127 25.05 -13.55 28.72
N GLU A 128 25.34 -12.29 29.00
CA GLU A 128 24.55 -11.15 28.51
C GLU A 128 24.64 -11.09 26.98
N THR A 129 23.59 -11.48 26.27
CA THR A 129 23.50 -11.21 24.83
C THR A 129 22.93 -9.81 24.62
N GLU A 130 23.79 -8.87 24.22
CA GLU A 130 23.35 -7.57 23.72
C GLU A 130 22.54 -7.78 22.42
N VAL A 131 21.22 -7.63 22.53
CA VAL A 131 20.34 -7.61 21.37
C VAL A 131 20.42 -6.20 20.76
N HIS A 132 21.28 -6.01 19.77
CA HIS A 132 21.23 -4.82 18.93
C HIS A 132 20.01 -4.91 17.99
N ASN A 133 19.00 -4.09 18.27
CA ASN A 133 17.96 -3.75 17.32
C ASN A 133 18.51 -2.68 16.37
N GLU A 134 18.81 -3.07 15.13
CA GLU A 134 18.87 -2.13 13.99
C GLU A 134 17.61 -2.29 13.12
#